data_AF-A0A1G8DGN9-F1
#
_entry.id   AF-A0A1G8DGN9-F1
#
_cell.length_a   1.000
_cell.length_b   1.000
_cell.length_c   1.000
_cell.angle_alpha   90.00
_cell.angle_beta   90.00
_cell.angle_gamma   90.00
#
_symmetry.space_group_name_H-M   'P 1'
#
loop_
_entity.id
_entity.type
_entity.pdbx_description
1 polymer ?
#
loop_
_entity_poly.entity_id
_entity_poly.type
_entity_poly.pdbx_seq_one_letter_code
_entity_poly.pdbx_strand_id
1 'polypeptide(L)'
;MSSHSGTPSAEQQFAADTANFKVTVLHEHGAYRHLRFGEPGRRWGSTDIHTWPGGVATSGDMADGFLFERGIEFFAGRPNLNYWAEKLTRAGRVHGNVKEFSGAVMRENLLSQAENYGLSEEGEAAFREDLAELADSIEAYHADAHAAYDAMEGHRFNWASADGAEDAQIQLQDMYELDVEDFTFMYRWACLALSAVATALRDGTDRVVRPAPVAPAPQPALIHECNRCGFEAPGVPGVPFRGCPRCTVTVEGAPA
;
A
#
# COMPACT_ATOMS: atom_id res chain seq x y z
N MET A 1 28.36 8.70 18.23
CA MET A 1 27.75 9.09 16.95
C MET A 1 28.62 8.52 15.84
N SER A 2 28.41 7.25 15.49
CA SER A 2 29.23 6.55 14.50
C SER A 2 28.40 6.41 13.22
N SER A 3 28.86 7.11 12.19
CA SER A 3 28.34 7.10 10.83
C SER A 3 28.41 5.70 10.23
N HIS A 4 27.28 5.01 10.16
CA HIS A 4 27.10 3.87 9.27
C HIS A 4 26.87 4.39 7.84
N SER A 5 27.50 3.74 6.88
CA SER A 5 27.40 3.99 5.44
C SER A 5 25.95 3.89 4.94
N GLY A 6 25.24 5.02 4.98
CA GLY A 6 24.56 5.64 3.84
C GLY A 6 23.48 4.90 3.04
N THR A 7 22.93 3.76 3.49
CA THR A 7 21.77 3.18 2.81
C THR A 7 20.58 4.13 2.96
N PRO A 8 19.97 4.61 1.86
CA PRO A 8 18.80 5.47 1.95
C PRO A 8 17.66 4.73 2.66
N SER A 9 16.98 5.42 3.57
CA SER A 9 15.72 4.97 4.14
C SER A 9 14.68 4.67 3.03
N ALA A 10 13.69 3.82 3.33
CA ALA A 10 12.62 3.54 2.39
C ALA A 10 11.89 4.80 1.91
N GLU A 11 11.75 5.81 2.78
CA GLU A 11 11.17 7.12 2.46
C GLU A 11 12.03 7.89 1.45
N GLN A 12 13.36 7.87 1.61
CA GLN A 12 14.30 8.50 0.68
C GLN A 12 14.32 7.79 -0.68
N GLN A 13 14.32 6.46 -0.68
CA GLN A 13 14.27 5.66 -1.90
C GLN A 13 12.96 5.93 -2.66
N PHE A 14 11.81 5.88 -1.98
CA PHE A 14 10.52 6.20 -2.57
C PHE A 14 10.47 7.62 -3.13
N ALA A 15 11.01 8.61 -2.41
CA ALA A 15 11.04 9.99 -2.88
C ALA A 15 11.87 10.14 -4.17
N ALA A 16 12.98 9.43 -4.28
CA ALA A 16 13.80 9.38 -5.49
C ALA A 16 13.06 8.70 -6.65
N ASP A 17 12.47 7.53 -6.40
CA ASP A 17 11.80 6.72 -7.43
C ASP A 17 10.52 7.40 -7.96
N THR A 18 9.87 8.21 -7.13
CA THR A 18 8.58 8.85 -7.45
C THR A 18 8.71 10.34 -7.77
N ALA A 19 9.94 10.85 -7.95
CA ALA A 19 10.19 12.27 -8.20
C ALA A 19 9.35 12.86 -9.36
N ASN A 20 9.19 12.07 -10.44
CA ASN A 20 8.43 12.43 -11.64
C ASN A 20 6.98 11.91 -11.65
N PHE A 21 6.54 11.24 -10.57
CA PHE A 21 5.21 10.66 -10.54
C PHE A 21 4.14 11.74 -10.39
N LYS A 22 2.99 11.48 -11.01
CA LYS A 22 1.79 12.33 -10.98
C LYS A 22 0.61 11.52 -10.47
N VAL A 23 -0.38 12.21 -9.93
CA VAL A 23 -1.69 11.66 -9.57
C VAL A 23 -2.63 11.90 -10.75
N THR A 24 -2.84 10.88 -11.57
CA THR A 24 -3.76 10.97 -12.71
C THR A 24 -5.15 10.53 -12.28
N VAL A 25 -6.15 11.39 -12.46
CA VAL A 25 -7.56 11.05 -12.17
C VAL A 25 -8.13 10.30 -13.38
N LEU A 26 -8.27 8.98 -13.29
CA LEU A 26 -8.79 8.15 -14.40
C LEU A 26 -10.33 8.15 -14.42
N HIS A 27 -10.95 8.20 -13.25
CA HIS A 27 -12.39 8.33 -13.08
C HIS A 27 -12.70 9.07 -11.76
N GLU A 28 -13.72 9.92 -11.76
CA GLU A 28 -14.17 10.63 -10.56
C GLU A 28 -15.67 10.90 -10.62
N HIS A 29 -16.36 10.43 -9.58
CA HIS A 29 -17.77 10.70 -9.33
C HIS A 29 -17.98 10.83 -7.81
N GLY A 30 -17.79 12.05 -7.30
CA GLY A 30 -17.83 12.34 -5.87
C GLY A 30 -16.73 11.58 -5.10
N ALA A 31 -17.12 10.82 -4.08
CA ALA A 31 -16.19 10.00 -3.30
C ALA A 31 -15.67 8.76 -4.05
N TYR A 32 -16.29 8.39 -5.19
CA TYR A 32 -15.85 7.28 -6.02
C TYR A 32 -14.79 7.76 -7.00
N ARG A 33 -13.53 7.43 -6.76
CA ARG A 33 -12.41 7.84 -7.64
C ARG A 33 -11.53 6.66 -7.98
N HIS A 34 -11.11 6.58 -9.24
CA HIS A 34 -9.97 5.77 -9.68
C HIS A 34 -8.84 6.73 -10.00
N LEU A 35 -7.80 6.68 -9.19
CA LEU A 35 -6.60 7.49 -9.30
C LEU A 35 -5.43 6.58 -9.67
N ARG A 36 -4.47 7.10 -10.42
CA ARG A 36 -3.20 6.43 -10.65
C ARG A 36 -2.06 7.30 -10.18
N PHE A 37 -1.23 6.75 -9.31
CA PHE A 37 0.04 7.33 -8.92
C PHE A 37 1.17 6.66 -9.70
N GLY A 38 1.80 7.42 -10.60
CA GLY A 38 2.77 6.87 -11.54
C GLY A 38 3.37 7.93 -12.46
N GLU A 39 4.43 7.56 -13.19
CA GLU A 39 4.97 8.40 -14.26
C GLU A 39 3.93 8.52 -15.40
N PRO A 40 3.60 9.73 -15.88
CA PRO A 40 2.65 9.91 -16.98
C PRO A 40 3.01 9.09 -18.22
N GLY A 41 2.05 8.35 -18.76
CA GLY A 41 2.24 7.52 -19.96
C GLY A 41 2.89 6.15 -19.72
N ARG A 42 3.34 5.85 -18.49
CA ARG A 42 3.83 4.52 -18.11
C ARG A 42 2.82 3.80 -17.20
N ARG A 43 2.79 2.47 -17.29
CA ARG A 43 1.94 1.60 -16.45
C ARG A 43 2.72 0.77 -15.44
N TRP A 44 3.92 0.31 -15.79
CA TRP A 44 4.79 -0.42 -14.86
C TRP A 44 5.27 0.50 -13.73
N GLY A 45 5.41 -0.05 -12.53
CA GLY A 45 5.78 0.71 -11.34
C GLY A 45 4.69 1.67 -10.81
N SER A 46 3.47 1.65 -11.36
CA SER A 46 2.37 2.51 -10.91
C SER A 46 1.49 1.83 -9.87
N THR A 47 0.86 2.65 -9.03
CA THR A 47 -0.15 2.24 -8.05
C THR A 47 -1.49 2.87 -8.42
N ASP A 48 -2.48 2.03 -8.69
CA ASP A 48 -3.87 2.43 -8.82
C ASP A 48 -4.52 2.50 -7.43
N ILE A 49 -5.28 3.56 -7.20
CA ILE A 49 -5.96 3.85 -5.93
C ILE A 49 -7.45 4.04 -6.23
N HIS A 50 -8.27 3.20 -5.61
CA HIS A 50 -9.72 3.22 -5.73
C HIS A 50 -10.30 3.73 -4.42
N THR A 51 -11.13 4.76 -4.48
CA THR A 51 -11.76 5.34 -3.28
C THR A 51 -13.28 5.21 -3.35
N TRP A 52 -13.92 5.10 -2.20
CA TRP A 52 -15.37 5.16 -2.00
C TRP A 52 -15.66 5.71 -0.58
N PRO A 53 -16.91 6.00 -0.21
CA PRO A 53 -17.23 6.46 1.14
C PRO A 53 -16.67 5.51 2.23
N GLY A 54 -15.72 6.03 3.02
CA GLY A 54 -15.13 5.31 4.15
C GLY A 54 -14.03 4.29 3.80
N GLY A 55 -13.60 4.18 2.55
CA GLY A 55 -12.58 3.18 2.19
C GLY A 55 -11.71 3.52 0.99
N VAL A 56 -10.57 2.84 0.94
CA VAL A 56 -9.62 2.89 -0.16
C VAL A 56 -9.03 1.50 -0.42
N ALA A 57 -8.87 1.16 -1.70
CA ALA A 57 -8.12 -0.01 -2.15
C ALA A 57 -6.95 0.43 -3.02
N THR A 58 -5.84 -0.28 -2.92
CA THR A 58 -4.72 -0.15 -3.85
C THR A 58 -4.64 -1.38 -4.74
N SER A 59 -4.22 -1.16 -5.98
CA SER A 59 -3.97 -2.21 -6.97
C SER A 59 -2.84 -1.81 -7.91
N GLY A 60 -2.34 -2.74 -8.72
CA GLY A 60 -1.39 -2.43 -9.80
C GLY A 60 -0.12 -3.25 -9.70
N ASP A 61 0.96 -2.74 -10.28
CA ASP A 61 2.27 -3.40 -10.26
C ASP A 61 2.94 -3.21 -8.89
N MET A 62 2.71 -2.05 -8.28
CA MET A 62 3.22 -1.68 -6.96
C MET A 62 2.06 -1.46 -6.00
N ALA A 63 2.22 -1.90 -4.75
CA ALA A 63 1.20 -1.81 -3.70
C ALA A 63 -0.14 -2.50 -4.06
N ASP A 64 -0.09 -3.69 -4.63
CA ASP A 64 -1.28 -4.47 -4.94
C ASP A 64 -1.94 -5.08 -3.70
N GLY A 65 -3.27 -5.09 -3.65
CA GLY A 65 -4.04 -5.90 -2.70
C GLY A 65 -4.26 -5.31 -1.30
N PHE A 66 -3.99 -4.03 -1.06
CA PHE A 66 -4.27 -3.41 0.25
C PHE A 66 -5.63 -2.72 0.28
N LEU A 67 -6.46 -3.09 1.25
CA LEU A 67 -7.82 -2.58 1.43
C LEU A 67 -8.00 -2.00 2.84
N PHE A 68 -8.19 -0.69 2.93
CA PHE A 68 -8.29 0.06 4.18
C PHE A 68 -9.70 0.59 4.44
N GLU A 69 -10.13 0.57 5.70
CA GLU A 69 -11.39 1.13 6.20
C GLU A 69 -11.26 2.62 6.57
N ARG A 70 -10.62 3.40 5.71
CA ARG A 70 -10.50 4.86 5.87
C ARG A 70 -10.61 5.55 4.51
N GLY A 71 -11.20 6.75 4.50
CA GLY A 71 -11.17 7.61 3.32
C GLY A 71 -9.73 8.08 3.02
N ILE A 72 -9.45 8.45 1.76
CA ILE A 72 -8.10 8.81 1.32
C ILE A 72 -7.51 9.98 2.12
N GLU A 73 -8.34 10.90 2.59
CA GLU A 73 -7.94 12.09 3.35
C GLU A 73 -7.25 11.73 4.67
N PHE A 74 -7.54 10.56 5.24
CA PHE A 74 -6.89 10.03 6.45
C PHE A 74 -5.38 9.84 6.27
N PHE A 75 -4.93 9.57 5.05
CA PHE A 75 -3.55 9.19 4.77
C PHE A 75 -2.63 10.39 4.50
N ALA A 76 -3.13 11.63 4.54
CA ALA A 76 -2.31 12.81 4.29
C ALA A 76 -1.25 13.02 5.38
N GLY A 77 -0.03 13.38 4.99
CA GLY A 77 1.11 13.56 5.92
C GLY A 77 1.96 12.30 6.09
N ARG A 78 2.85 12.30 7.09
CA ARG A 78 3.83 11.23 7.29
C ARG A 78 3.12 9.90 7.66
N PRO A 79 3.40 8.79 6.95
CA PRO A 79 2.83 7.49 7.29
C PRO A 79 3.18 7.04 8.71
N ASN A 80 2.21 6.43 9.38
CA ASN A 80 2.43 5.60 10.57
C ASN A 80 2.07 4.16 10.21
N LEU A 81 3.09 3.37 9.84
CA LEU A 81 2.91 2.04 9.28
C LEU A 81 2.17 1.09 10.24
N ASN A 82 2.56 1.07 11.52
CA ASN A 82 1.90 0.25 12.55
C ASN A 82 0.42 0.62 12.68
N TYR A 83 0.12 1.92 12.86
CA TYR A 83 -1.26 2.35 13.05
C TYR A 83 -2.12 2.19 11.79
N TRP A 84 -1.54 2.36 10.61
CA TRP A 84 -2.26 2.18 9.35
C TRP A 84 -2.52 0.70 9.05
N ALA A 85 -1.64 -0.19 9.48
CA ALA A 85 -1.82 -1.63 9.35
C ALA A 85 -3.06 -2.09 10.12
N GLU A 86 -3.33 -1.46 11.26
CA GLU A 86 -4.58 -1.69 12.01
C GLU A 86 -5.84 -1.30 11.23
N LYS A 87 -5.73 -0.46 10.19
CA LYS A 87 -6.88 -0.01 9.40
C LYS A 87 -7.11 -0.83 8.14
N LEU A 88 -6.26 -1.81 7.88
CA LEU A 88 -6.53 -2.83 6.87
C LEU A 88 -7.72 -3.69 7.31
N THR A 89 -8.65 -3.89 6.38
CA THR A 89 -9.71 -4.90 6.49
C THR A 89 -9.11 -6.29 6.72
N ARG A 90 -9.93 -7.23 7.21
CA ARG A 90 -9.53 -8.64 7.30
C ARG A 90 -9.06 -9.20 5.95
N ALA A 91 -9.71 -8.82 4.84
CA ALA A 91 -9.31 -9.25 3.50
C ALA A 91 -8.00 -8.59 3.02
N GLY A 92 -7.70 -7.37 3.50
CA GLY A 92 -6.46 -6.66 3.21
C GLY A 92 -5.26 -7.12 4.04
N ARG A 93 -5.47 -7.95 5.07
CA ARG A 93 -4.44 -8.58 5.90
C ARG A 93 -4.30 -10.05 5.50
N VAL A 94 -3.60 -10.31 4.42
CA VAL A 94 -3.21 -11.67 4.05
C VAL A 94 -1.88 -11.97 4.74
N HIS A 95 -1.70 -13.17 5.31
CA HIS A 95 -0.43 -13.52 5.95
C HIS A 95 0.76 -13.24 5.01
N GLY A 96 1.78 -12.53 5.52
CA GLY A 96 2.97 -12.16 4.77
C GLY A 96 2.85 -10.94 3.86
N ASN A 97 1.69 -10.30 3.71
CA ASN A 97 1.56 -9.13 2.83
C ASN A 97 1.91 -7.80 3.53
N VAL A 98 1.71 -7.70 4.84
CA VAL A 98 2.00 -6.48 5.64
C VAL A 98 3.40 -6.53 6.25
N LYS A 99 3.71 -7.62 6.94
CA LYS A 99 4.99 -7.88 7.60
C LYS A 99 5.54 -9.21 7.11
N GLU A 100 6.86 -9.31 7.08
CA GLU A 100 7.62 -10.52 6.75
C GLU A 100 8.81 -10.67 7.69
N PHE A 101 9.30 -11.89 7.85
CA PHE A 101 10.49 -12.17 8.65
C PHE A 101 11.68 -11.34 8.16
N SER A 102 12.38 -10.70 9.09
CA SER A 102 13.56 -9.88 8.82
C SER A 102 14.69 -10.30 9.73
N GLY A 103 15.69 -10.98 9.17
CA GLY A 103 16.90 -11.38 9.89
C GLY A 103 17.61 -10.19 10.54
N ALA A 104 17.62 -9.03 9.86
CA ALA A 104 18.20 -7.80 10.40
C ALA A 104 17.48 -7.32 11.67
N VAL A 105 16.13 -7.28 11.66
CA VAL A 105 15.33 -6.88 12.83
C VAL A 105 15.45 -7.91 13.95
N MET A 106 15.36 -9.21 13.61
CA MET A 106 15.57 -10.31 14.54
C MET A 106 16.92 -10.19 15.24
N ARG A 107 18.01 -10.04 14.47
CA ARG A 107 19.38 -9.92 14.99
C ARG A 107 19.52 -8.72 15.91
N GLU A 108 19.08 -7.53 15.48
CA GLU A 108 19.17 -6.32 16.30
C GLU A 108 18.45 -6.51 17.65
N ASN A 109 17.22 -7.00 17.61
CA ASN A 109 16.41 -7.19 18.80
C ASN A 109 16.94 -8.34 19.69
N LEU A 110 17.43 -9.41 19.08
CA LEU A 110 18.03 -10.54 19.80
C LEU A 110 19.31 -10.11 20.53
N LEU A 111 20.22 -9.40 19.87
CA LEU A 111 21.45 -8.91 20.49
C LEU A 111 21.17 -7.92 21.64
N SER A 112 20.09 -7.15 21.56
CA SER A 112 19.68 -6.26 22.64
C SER A 112 19.25 -7.01 23.92
N GLN A 113 18.92 -8.30 23.82
CA GLN A 113 18.54 -9.11 24.97
C GLN A 113 19.66 -9.26 25.99
N ALA A 114 20.93 -9.21 25.57
CA ALA A 114 22.06 -9.37 26.50
C ALA A 114 22.01 -8.36 27.66
N GLU A 115 21.49 -7.16 27.43
CA GLU A 115 21.40 -6.07 28.40
C GLU A 115 20.34 -6.34 29.49
N ASN A 116 19.42 -7.28 29.26
CA ASN A 116 18.28 -7.55 30.15
C ASN A 116 18.61 -8.55 31.27
N TYR A 117 19.76 -9.22 31.23
CA TYR A 117 20.10 -10.32 32.15
C TYR A 117 21.02 -9.93 33.30
N GLY A 118 21.42 -8.65 33.39
CA GLY A 118 22.18 -8.13 34.53
C GLY A 118 23.56 -8.77 34.70
N LEU A 119 24.18 -9.20 33.61
CA LEU A 119 25.51 -9.82 33.59
C LEU A 119 26.62 -8.80 33.85
N SER A 120 27.81 -9.29 34.22
CA SER A 120 29.02 -8.47 34.18
C SER A 120 29.34 -8.02 32.75
N GLU A 121 30.19 -7.00 32.57
CA GLU A 121 30.59 -6.54 31.24
C GLU A 121 31.19 -7.67 30.39
N GLU A 122 31.99 -8.55 31.01
CA GLU A 122 32.57 -9.73 30.37
C GLU A 122 31.51 -10.77 30.01
N GLY A 123 30.54 -11.02 30.91
CA GLY A 123 29.44 -11.93 30.66
C GLY A 123 28.47 -11.44 29.58
N GLU A 124 28.17 -10.14 29.57
CA GLU A 124 27.35 -9.50 28.53
C GLU A 124 28.03 -9.55 27.17
N ALA A 125 29.34 -9.31 27.10
CA ALA A 125 30.10 -9.45 25.87
C ALA A 125 30.08 -10.88 25.33
N ALA A 126 30.31 -11.88 26.20
CA ALA A 126 30.24 -13.29 25.83
C ALA A 126 28.82 -13.71 25.40
N PHE A 127 27.79 -13.23 26.09
CA PHE A 127 26.41 -13.54 25.74
C PHE A 127 26.01 -12.89 24.41
N ARG A 128 26.44 -11.65 24.16
CA ARG A 128 26.21 -10.96 22.89
C ARG A 128 26.89 -11.69 21.71
N GLU A 129 28.07 -12.28 21.91
CA GLU A 129 28.74 -13.10 20.91
C GLU A 129 27.95 -14.39 20.61
N ASP A 130 27.53 -15.11 21.65
CA ASP A 130 26.70 -16.31 21.53
C ASP A 130 25.34 -16.02 20.84
N LEU A 131 24.69 -14.91 21.18
CA LEU A 131 23.47 -14.47 20.49
C LEU A 131 23.71 -14.08 19.03
N ALA A 132 24.90 -13.58 18.69
CA ALA A 132 25.28 -13.30 17.30
C ALA A 132 25.44 -14.60 16.50
N GLU A 133 26.05 -15.63 17.08
CA GLU A 133 26.15 -16.96 16.46
C GLU A 133 24.77 -17.61 16.28
N LEU A 134 23.88 -17.47 17.28
CA LEU A 134 22.50 -17.91 17.17
C LEU A 134 21.78 -17.18 16.02
N ALA A 135 21.93 -15.85 15.91
CA ALA A 135 21.35 -15.07 14.83
C ALA A 135 21.87 -15.52 13.45
N ASP A 136 23.19 -15.75 13.32
CA ASP A 136 23.81 -16.29 12.09
C ASP A 136 23.21 -17.65 11.72
N SER A 137 23.04 -18.54 12.70
CA SER A 137 22.42 -19.85 12.50
C SER A 137 20.95 -19.72 12.05
N ILE A 138 20.18 -18.84 12.69
CA ILE A 138 18.78 -18.61 12.33
C ILE A 138 18.67 -18.09 10.90
N GLU A 139 19.47 -17.10 10.52
CA GLU A 139 19.47 -16.55 9.16
C GLU A 139 19.91 -17.58 8.10
N ALA A 140 20.78 -18.52 8.46
CA ALA A 140 21.25 -19.55 7.54
C ALA A 140 20.24 -20.69 7.32
N TYR A 141 19.49 -21.08 8.37
CA TYR A 141 18.71 -22.32 8.37
C TYR A 141 17.20 -22.14 8.54
N HIS A 142 16.73 -20.96 8.94
CA HIS A 142 15.31 -20.67 9.17
C HIS A 142 14.80 -19.60 8.20
N ALA A 143 13.64 -19.86 7.61
CA ALA A 143 13.08 -19.03 6.55
C ALA A 143 11.87 -18.18 7.00
N ASP A 144 11.40 -18.36 8.23
CA ASP A 144 10.21 -17.69 8.75
C ASP A 144 10.30 -17.43 10.27
N ALA A 145 9.40 -16.57 10.75
CA ALA A 145 9.34 -16.15 12.14
C ALA A 145 9.10 -17.31 13.12
N HIS A 146 8.30 -18.31 12.74
CA HIS A 146 7.98 -19.42 13.63
C HIS A 146 9.22 -20.28 13.91
N ALA A 147 9.96 -20.63 12.85
CA ALA A 147 11.21 -21.37 12.98
C ALA A 147 12.28 -20.57 13.77
N ALA A 148 12.32 -19.26 13.60
CA ALA A 148 13.19 -18.39 14.39
C ALA A 148 12.84 -18.42 15.89
N TYR A 149 11.55 -18.33 16.24
CA TYR A 149 11.10 -18.40 17.64
C TYR A 149 11.45 -19.73 18.29
N ASP A 150 11.20 -20.85 17.60
CA ASP A 150 11.52 -22.19 18.11
C ASP A 150 13.03 -22.34 18.39
N ALA A 151 13.89 -21.80 17.50
CA ALA A 151 15.34 -21.82 17.69
C ALA A 151 15.77 -20.98 18.89
N MET A 152 15.22 -19.77 19.06
CA MET A 152 15.55 -18.89 20.19
C MET A 152 15.10 -19.48 21.52
N GLU A 153 13.89 -20.05 21.62
CA GLU A 153 13.36 -20.65 22.85
C GLU A 153 14.12 -21.94 23.25
N GLY A 154 14.63 -22.68 22.26
CA GLY A 154 15.48 -23.85 22.46
C GLY A 154 16.92 -23.53 22.88
N HIS A 155 17.36 -22.28 22.69
CA HIS A 155 18.75 -21.88 22.94
C HIS A 155 19.09 -21.82 24.44
N ARG A 156 20.33 -22.18 24.79
CA ARG A 156 20.86 -22.16 26.16
C ARG A 156 22.27 -21.62 26.14
N PHE A 157 22.46 -20.46 26.76
CA PHE A 157 23.78 -19.90 26.99
C PHE A 157 24.34 -20.45 28.29
N ASN A 158 25.57 -20.97 28.25
CA ASN A 158 26.29 -21.43 29.44
C ASN A 158 27.55 -20.59 29.60
N TRP A 159 27.65 -19.86 30.71
CA TRP A 159 28.82 -19.05 31.03
C TRP A 159 29.37 -19.42 32.40
N ALA A 160 30.68 -19.58 32.46
CA ALA A 160 31.41 -19.76 33.70
C ALA A 160 32.35 -18.56 33.87
N SER A 161 32.19 -17.85 34.98
CA SER A 161 33.08 -16.74 35.31
C SER A 161 34.53 -17.22 35.53
N ALA A 162 35.51 -16.38 35.19
CA ALA A 162 36.93 -16.75 35.32
C ALA A 162 37.37 -16.98 36.78
N ASP A 163 36.63 -16.44 37.75
CA ASP A 163 36.82 -16.62 39.18
C ASP A 163 35.97 -17.77 39.78
N GLY A 164 35.19 -18.49 38.95
CA GLY A 164 34.37 -19.63 39.35
C GLY A 164 33.21 -19.27 40.28
N ALA A 165 32.83 -18.00 40.32
CA ALA A 165 31.79 -17.47 41.20
C ALA A 165 30.37 -17.70 40.65
N GLU A 166 30.19 -17.79 39.33
CA GLU A 166 28.88 -17.96 38.71
C GLU A 166 28.94 -18.89 37.48
N ASP A 167 28.31 -20.06 37.59
CA ASP A 167 27.83 -20.83 36.45
C ASP A 167 26.43 -20.31 36.10
N ALA A 168 26.34 -19.47 35.08
CA ALA A 168 25.06 -18.96 34.58
C ALA A 168 24.61 -19.81 33.39
N GLN A 169 23.52 -20.56 33.59
CA GLN A 169 22.74 -21.10 32.47
C GLN A 169 21.58 -20.14 32.19
N ILE A 170 21.65 -19.43 31.08
CA ILE A 170 20.61 -18.50 30.65
C ILE A 170 19.79 -19.17 29.56
N GLN A 171 18.48 -19.24 29.79
CA GLN A 171 17.51 -19.56 28.75
C GLN A 171 16.82 -18.27 28.34
N LEU A 172 16.71 -18.06 27.03
CA LEU A 172 15.89 -16.99 26.48
C LEU A 172 14.41 -17.26 26.79
N GLN A 173 13.75 -16.31 27.45
CA GLN A 173 12.33 -16.39 27.82
C GLN A 173 11.51 -15.38 27.01
N ASP A 174 10.23 -15.71 26.78
CA ASP A 174 9.26 -14.83 26.12
C ASP A 174 9.69 -14.36 24.72
N MET A 175 10.42 -15.20 23.98
CA MET A 175 10.94 -14.86 22.65
C MET A 175 9.86 -14.56 21.63
N TYR A 176 8.63 -15.04 21.82
CA TYR A 176 7.47 -14.68 21.00
C TYR A 176 7.07 -13.20 21.10
N GLU A 177 7.55 -12.47 22.13
CA GLU A 177 7.36 -11.02 22.26
C GLU A 177 8.43 -10.21 21.51
N LEU A 178 9.51 -10.87 21.08
CA LEU A 178 10.56 -10.26 20.28
C LEU A 178 10.04 -9.99 18.86
N ASP A 179 10.10 -8.73 18.41
CA ASP A 179 9.77 -8.43 17.02
C ASP A 179 10.87 -9.00 16.11
N VAL A 180 10.49 -9.90 15.21
CA VAL A 180 11.39 -10.50 14.20
C VAL A 180 10.93 -10.19 12.78
N GLU A 181 9.89 -9.37 12.65
CA GLU A 181 9.25 -9.08 11.38
C GLU A 181 9.32 -7.59 11.06
N ASP A 182 9.65 -7.29 9.81
CA ASP A 182 9.60 -5.93 9.29
C ASP A 182 8.45 -5.77 8.28
N PHE A 183 8.02 -4.53 8.07
CA PHE A 183 7.04 -4.23 7.04
C PHE A 183 7.57 -4.55 5.65
N THR A 184 6.77 -5.27 4.87
CA THR A 184 7.11 -5.61 3.49
C THR A 184 7.32 -4.36 2.65
N PHE A 185 8.14 -4.48 1.62
CA PHE A 185 8.33 -3.42 0.64
C PHE A 185 7.00 -2.93 0.03
N MET A 186 6.10 -3.85 -0.32
CA MET A 186 4.82 -3.53 -0.95
C MET A 186 3.89 -2.76 -0.02
N TYR A 187 3.86 -3.11 1.27
CA TYR A 187 3.06 -2.39 2.25
C TYR A 187 3.62 -0.99 2.53
N ARG A 188 4.94 -0.86 2.66
CA ARG A 188 5.62 0.45 2.79
C ARG A 188 5.31 1.34 1.59
N TRP A 189 5.43 0.79 0.38
CA TRP A 189 5.10 1.50 -0.86
C TRP A 189 3.65 1.95 -0.89
N ALA A 190 2.71 1.09 -0.48
CA ALA A 190 1.28 1.42 -0.43
C ALA A 190 1.02 2.63 0.48
N CYS A 191 1.60 2.62 1.67
CA CYS A 191 1.46 3.72 2.63
C CYS A 191 2.05 5.02 2.09
N LEU A 192 3.26 4.96 1.52
CA LEU A 192 3.91 6.14 0.95
C LEU A 192 3.14 6.69 -0.26
N ALA A 193 2.61 5.83 -1.13
CA ALA A 193 1.77 6.22 -2.26
C ALA A 193 0.44 6.86 -1.81
N LEU A 194 -0.25 6.26 -0.85
CA LEU A 194 -1.47 6.83 -0.26
C LEU A 194 -1.20 8.19 0.37
N SER A 195 -0.07 8.33 1.09
CA SER A 195 0.36 9.59 1.66
C SER A 195 0.61 10.67 0.61
N ALA A 196 1.38 10.33 -0.43
CA ALA A 196 1.69 11.26 -1.52
C ALA A 196 0.41 11.72 -2.24
N VAL A 197 -0.51 10.79 -2.52
CA VAL A 197 -1.77 11.08 -3.21
C VAL A 197 -2.71 11.89 -2.33
N ALA A 198 -2.92 11.50 -1.07
CA ALA A 198 -3.78 12.23 -0.14
C ALA A 198 -3.29 13.66 0.08
N THR A 199 -1.97 13.83 0.23
CA THR A 199 -1.35 15.15 0.37
C THR A 199 -1.52 15.98 -0.90
N ALA A 200 -1.27 15.41 -2.08
CA ALA A 200 -1.44 16.10 -3.36
C ALA A 200 -2.89 16.54 -3.61
N LEU A 201 -3.87 15.71 -3.23
CA LEU A 201 -5.30 16.01 -3.32
C LEU A 201 -5.71 17.12 -2.34
N ARG A 202 -5.23 17.06 -1.09
CA ARG A 202 -5.54 18.06 -0.06
C ARG A 202 -4.96 19.43 -0.41
N ASP A 203 -3.72 19.46 -0.88
CA ASP A 203 -2.97 20.69 -1.09
C ASP A 203 -3.22 21.30 -2.49
N GLY A 204 -3.95 20.59 -3.37
CA GLY A 204 -4.31 21.08 -4.70
C GLY A 204 -3.11 21.30 -5.62
N THR A 205 -2.13 20.39 -5.56
CA THR A 205 -0.84 20.54 -6.26
C THR A 205 -0.91 20.28 -7.77
N ASP A 206 0.06 20.81 -8.52
CA ASP A 206 0.31 20.52 -9.95
C ASP A 206 0.70 19.05 -10.23
N ARG A 207 0.84 18.23 -9.18
CA ARG A 207 0.96 16.78 -9.30
C ARG A 207 -0.35 16.12 -9.72
N VAL A 208 -1.50 16.76 -9.50
CA VAL A 208 -2.80 16.19 -9.88
C VAL A 208 -3.11 16.53 -11.34
N VAL A 209 -3.11 15.51 -12.19
CA VAL A 209 -3.44 15.61 -13.61
C VAL A 209 -4.84 15.05 -13.82
N ARG A 210 -5.73 15.90 -14.32
CA ARG A 210 -7.06 15.49 -14.74
C ARG A 210 -7.03 15.36 -16.26
N PRO A 211 -7.48 14.24 -16.85
CA PRO A 211 -7.63 14.14 -18.28
C PRO A 211 -8.55 15.28 -18.75
N ALA A 212 -8.26 15.80 -19.95
CA ALA A 212 -9.17 16.74 -20.58
C ALA A 212 -10.58 16.13 -20.58
N PRO A 213 -11.63 16.92 -20.33
CA PRO A 213 -12.99 16.41 -20.38
C PRO A 213 -13.16 15.67 -21.72
N VAL A 214 -13.42 14.37 -21.65
CA VAL A 214 -13.78 13.60 -22.84
C VAL A 214 -15.03 14.28 -23.36
N ALA A 215 -14.96 14.82 -24.59
CA ALA A 215 -16.14 15.39 -25.23
C ALA A 215 -17.28 14.38 -25.06
N PRO A 216 -18.49 14.80 -24.65
CA PRO A 216 -19.58 13.87 -24.45
C PRO A 216 -19.67 12.98 -25.69
N ALA A 217 -19.78 11.67 -25.48
CA ALA A 217 -19.97 10.74 -26.59
C ALA A 217 -21.07 11.33 -27.48
N PRO A 218 -20.87 11.40 -28.82
CA PRO A 218 -21.89 11.95 -29.69
C PRO A 218 -23.18 11.23 -29.35
N GLN A 219 -24.19 11.99 -28.90
CA GLN A 219 -25.49 11.39 -28.65
C GLN A 219 -25.90 10.67 -29.94
N PRO A 220 -26.43 9.45 -29.88
CA PRO A 220 -26.94 8.79 -31.07
C PRO A 220 -27.86 9.80 -31.75
N ALA A 221 -27.64 10.02 -33.06
CA ALA A 221 -28.48 10.93 -33.81
C ALA A 221 -29.94 10.57 -33.53
N LEU A 222 -30.75 11.53 -33.12
CA LEU A 222 -32.17 11.29 -32.95
C LEU A 222 -32.68 10.81 -34.32
N ILE A 223 -33.27 9.63 -34.40
CA ILE A 223 -33.90 9.13 -35.63
C ILE A 223 -35.40 9.15 -35.39
N HIS A 224 -36.13 9.89 -36.23
CA HIS A 224 -37.57 9.77 -36.30
C HIS A 224 -37.91 8.69 -37.33
N GLU A 225 -38.59 7.64 -36.89
CA GLU A 225 -39.15 6.64 -37.78
C GLU A 225 -40.61 6.98 -38.11
N CYS A 226 -40.96 6.99 -39.39
CA CYS A 226 -42.34 7.17 -39.80
C CYS A 226 -43.15 5.88 -39.59
N ASN A 227 -44.12 5.91 -38.67
CA ASN A 227 -45.02 4.79 -38.35
C ASN A 227 -45.83 4.23 -39.55
N ARG A 228 -45.89 4.93 -40.69
CA ARG A 228 -46.63 4.46 -41.88
C ARG A 228 -45.76 3.75 -42.90
N CYS A 229 -44.53 4.21 -43.12
CA CYS A 229 -43.68 3.70 -44.20
C CYS A 229 -42.27 3.32 -43.78
N GLY A 230 -41.95 3.36 -42.47
CA GLY A 230 -40.64 3.02 -41.93
C GLY A 230 -39.52 3.94 -42.41
N PHE A 231 -39.84 5.15 -42.88
CA PHE A 231 -38.82 6.10 -43.31
C PHE A 231 -38.14 6.70 -42.08
N GLU A 232 -36.84 6.48 -41.98
CA GLU A 232 -35.97 7.07 -40.96
C GLU A 232 -35.48 8.43 -41.42
N ALA A 233 -35.66 9.45 -40.58
CA ALA A 233 -35.16 10.80 -40.80
C ALA A 233 -34.32 11.26 -39.61
N PRO A 234 -33.21 12.00 -39.84
CA PRO A 234 -32.50 12.64 -38.75
C PRO A 234 -33.42 13.67 -38.07
N GLY A 235 -33.54 13.53 -36.76
CA GLY A 235 -34.32 14.38 -35.88
C GLY A 235 -33.45 15.42 -35.18
N VAL A 236 -34.08 16.51 -34.80
CA VAL A 236 -33.48 17.54 -33.93
C VAL A 236 -34.18 17.44 -32.57
N PRO A 237 -33.45 17.24 -31.46
CA PRO A 237 -34.03 17.22 -30.13
C PRO A 237 -34.93 18.44 -29.88
N GLY A 238 -36.15 18.22 -29.40
CA GLY A 238 -37.12 19.28 -29.12
C GLY A 238 -37.87 19.83 -30.33
N VAL A 239 -37.57 19.38 -31.56
CA VAL A 239 -38.33 19.75 -32.76
C VAL A 239 -39.26 18.60 -33.15
N PRO A 240 -40.59 18.77 -33.09
CA PRO A 240 -41.52 17.72 -33.50
C PRO A 240 -41.40 17.45 -35.00
N PHE A 241 -41.43 16.18 -35.38
CA PHE A 241 -41.41 15.74 -36.77
C PHE A 241 -42.69 16.18 -37.48
N ARG A 242 -42.61 17.23 -38.33
CA ARG A 242 -43.80 17.89 -38.92
C ARG A 242 -44.42 17.14 -40.11
N GLY A 243 -43.74 16.14 -40.67
CA GLY A 243 -44.33 15.30 -41.71
C GLY A 243 -43.32 14.40 -42.41
N CYS A 244 -43.78 13.23 -42.87
CA CYS A 244 -42.95 12.30 -43.61
C CYS A 244 -42.83 12.74 -45.09
N PRO A 245 -41.62 12.99 -45.62
CA PRO A 245 -41.45 13.38 -47.03
C PRO A 245 -41.82 12.27 -48.02
N ARG A 246 -41.90 11.02 -47.54
CA ARG A 246 -42.15 9.84 -48.38
C ARG A 246 -43.63 9.49 -48.50
N CYS A 247 -44.41 9.65 -47.43
CA CYS A 247 -45.82 9.25 -47.40
C CYS A 247 -46.80 10.35 -46.99
N THR A 248 -46.32 11.60 -46.92
CA THR A 248 -47.07 12.84 -46.65
C THR A 248 -47.90 12.86 -45.37
N VAL A 249 -47.71 11.90 -44.46
CA VAL A 249 -48.35 11.88 -43.14
C VAL A 249 -47.79 13.00 -42.28
N THR A 250 -48.66 13.92 -41.87
CA THR A 250 -48.44 14.87 -40.79
C THR A 250 -48.78 14.20 -39.46
N VAL A 251 -47.92 14.34 -38.45
CA VAL A 251 -48.21 13.87 -37.10
C VAL A 251 -49.22 14.85 -36.49
N GLU A 252 -50.50 14.50 -36.46
CA GLU A 252 -51.51 15.23 -35.70
C GLU A 252 -51.29 14.98 -34.20
N GLY A 253 -51.01 16.03 -33.42
CA GLY A 253 -51.04 15.92 -31.95
C GLY A 253 -49.96 16.64 -31.13
N ALA A 254 -49.38 17.76 -31.58
CA ALA A 254 -48.67 18.66 -30.66
C ALA A 254 -49.67 19.74 -30.16
N PRO A 255 -49.95 19.86 -28.84
CA PRO A 255 -50.70 20.99 -28.34
C PRO A 255 -49.89 22.29 -28.56
N ALA A 256 -50.61 23.37 -28.83
CA ALA A 256 -50.08 24.72 -29.03
C ALA A 256 -49.38 25.26 -27.77
#